data_AF-A0A2V8UVS6-F1
#
_entry.id   AF-A0A2V8UVS6-F1
#
_cell.length_a   1.000
_cell.length_b   1.000
_cell.length_c   1.000
_cell.angle_alpha   90.00
_cell.angle_beta   90.00
_cell.angle_gamma   90.00
#
_symmetry.space_group_name_H-M   'P 1'
#
loop_
_entity.id
_entity.type
_entity.pdbx_description
1 polymer ?
#
loop_
_entity_poly.entity_id
_entity_poly.type
_entity_poly.pdbx_seq_one_letter_code
_entity_poly.pdbx_strand_id
1 'polypeptide(L)'
;MRPLSFRSDELRSLLLRSQIATLDELKHALGTSVDVTVFRKLKPLDYLTSYSHRGRYYTLHEIAHFDEKGLWSHANVWFSQFGTLLATAESFVNRSPRGYFAEELARDLHVDVQDALHQLAQQRRVTRQIASGLYLYTAIDRTIQQGQLLTRRKVEAVPTVGDASVLEVSAEELKASILLFYSLLDEQQRRLYAGLESLKLGRGGDRSLADFLDLDPHTVARGRQQLLAQDVEVDRARKTGGGRRRVEKKRPK
;
A
#
# COMPACT_ATOMS: atom_id res chain seq x y z
N MET A 1 38.46 43.71 19.80
CA MET A 1 37.28 42.87 20.15
C MET A 1 37.76 41.44 20.34
N ARG A 2 37.54 40.85 21.53
CA ARG A 2 37.84 39.42 21.76
C ARG A 2 36.89 38.57 20.91
N PRO A 3 37.35 37.50 20.24
CA PRO A 3 36.43 36.56 19.61
C PRO A 3 35.60 35.91 20.72
N LEU A 4 34.28 36.07 20.67
CA LEU A 4 33.35 35.34 21.54
C LEU A 4 33.58 33.85 21.29
N SER A 5 34.21 33.19 22.26
CA SER A 5 34.45 31.75 22.22
C SER A 5 33.13 31.04 22.49
N PHE A 6 32.31 30.90 21.46
CA PHE A 6 31.08 30.11 21.53
C PHE A 6 31.47 28.63 21.67
N ARG A 7 31.37 28.08 22.88
CA ARG A 7 31.70 26.68 23.16
C ARG A 7 30.52 25.81 22.71
N SER A 8 30.78 24.90 21.77
CA SER A 8 29.77 23.91 21.35
C SER A 8 29.27 23.05 22.52
N ASP A 9 30.06 22.96 23.59
CA ASP A 9 29.75 22.28 24.85
C ASP A 9 28.45 22.78 25.51
N GLU A 10 28.11 24.07 25.35
CA GLU A 10 26.92 24.68 25.97
C GLU A 10 25.63 24.17 25.33
N LEU A 11 25.61 24.04 24.00
CA LEU A 11 24.48 23.47 23.27
C LEU A 11 24.28 22.00 23.59
N ARG A 12 25.37 21.23 23.65
CA ARG A 12 25.31 19.81 24.00
C ARG A 12 24.77 19.63 25.43
N SER A 13 25.27 20.42 26.38
CA SER A 13 24.83 20.36 27.78
C SER A 13 23.35 20.73 27.94
N LEU A 14 22.88 21.74 27.20
CA LEU A 14 21.46 22.09 27.18
C LEU A 14 20.62 20.91 26.66
N LEU A 15 20.95 20.37 25.49
CA LEU A 15 20.19 19.30 24.86
C LEU A 15 20.23 18.00 25.67
N LEU A 16 21.34 17.68 26.34
CA LEU A 16 21.39 16.53 27.26
C LEU A 16 20.47 16.70 28.47
N ARG A 17 20.23 17.96 28.91
CA ARG A 17 19.36 18.25 30.05
C ARG A 17 17.88 18.34 29.67
N SER A 18 17.55 19.02 28.57
CA SER A 18 16.17 19.27 28.15
C SER A 18 15.64 18.26 27.13
N GLN A 19 16.52 17.41 26.59
CA GLN A 19 16.32 16.46 25.47
C GLN A 19 16.01 17.12 24.12
N ILE A 20 15.15 18.13 24.11
CA ILE A 20 14.80 18.93 22.95
C ILE A 20 14.95 20.43 23.26
N ALA A 21 15.23 21.24 22.24
CA ALA A 21 15.24 22.69 22.36
C ALA A 21 14.77 23.35 21.05
N THR A 22 14.21 24.54 21.16
CA THR A 22 13.88 25.43 20.05
C THR A 22 15.08 26.27 19.63
N LEU A 23 15.02 26.86 18.43
CA LEU A 23 16.09 27.73 17.94
C LEU A 23 16.35 28.92 18.89
N ASP A 24 15.32 29.48 19.51
CA ASP A 24 15.43 30.62 20.43
C ASP A 24 16.15 30.25 21.74
N GLU A 25 15.90 29.05 22.26
CA GLU A 25 16.61 28.52 23.44
C GLU A 25 18.09 28.25 23.13
N LEU A 26 18.38 27.72 21.94
CA LEU A 26 19.76 27.47 21.48
C LEU A 26 20.52 28.79 21.25
N LYS A 27 19.84 29.82 20.72
CA LYS A 27 20.36 31.19 20.62
C LYS A 27 20.69 31.77 21.99
N HIS A 28 19.77 31.64 22.94
CA HIS A 28 19.96 32.13 24.31
C HIS A 28 21.13 31.44 25.01
N ALA A 29 21.24 30.11 24.87
CA ALA A 29 22.35 29.34 25.44
C ALA A 29 23.71 29.75 24.88
N LEU A 30 23.80 30.06 23.59
CA LEU A 30 25.02 30.56 22.96
C LEU A 30 25.25 32.06 23.14
N GLY A 31 24.28 32.82 23.66
CA GLY A 31 24.35 34.29 23.71
C GLY A 31 24.46 34.95 22.34
N THR A 32 23.84 34.37 21.30
CA THR A 32 23.84 34.90 19.93
C THR A 32 22.43 35.08 19.41
N SER A 33 22.20 36.13 18.62
CA SER A 33 20.95 36.33 17.89
C SER A 33 20.98 35.72 16.48
N VAL A 34 22.13 35.19 16.04
CA VAL A 34 22.38 34.79 14.65
C VAL A 34 22.21 33.29 14.43
N ASP A 35 21.18 32.90 13.68
CA ASP A 35 20.82 31.52 13.33
C ASP A 35 21.99 30.71 12.77
N VAL A 36 22.72 31.30 11.82
CA VAL A 36 23.84 30.63 11.14
C VAL A 36 24.95 30.24 12.13
N THR A 37 25.13 31.01 13.22
CA THR A 37 26.11 30.68 14.25
C THR A 37 25.67 29.47 15.06
N VAL A 38 24.37 29.37 15.39
CA VAL A 38 23.79 28.22 16.08
C VAL A 38 23.94 26.95 15.24
N PHE A 39 23.51 26.98 13.97
CA PHE A 39 23.61 25.80 13.09
C PHE A 39 25.06 25.36 12.85
N ARG A 40 26.00 26.30 12.70
CA ARG A 40 27.43 25.98 12.56
C ARG A 40 27.98 25.25 13.80
N LYS A 41 27.45 25.55 14.99
CA LYS A 41 27.87 24.92 16.25
C LYS A 41 27.12 23.62 16.56
N LEU A 42 25.89 23.47 16.07
CA LEU A 42 25.12 22.22 16.14
C LEU A 42 25.63 21.15 15.17
N LYS A 43 26.08 21.54 13.96
CA LYS A 43 26.48 20.59 12.91
C LYS A 43 27.50 19.54 13.36
N PRO A 44 28.54 19.86 14.14
CA PRO A 44 29.49 18.87 14.67
C PRO A 44 28.90 17.92 15.73
N LEU A 45 27.73 18.22 16.29
CA LEU A 45 27.08 17.44 17.35
C LEU A 45 26.09 16.41 16.81
N ASP A 46 26.04 16.22 15.49
CA ASP A 46 25.09 15.31 14.82
C ASP A 46 23.64 15.52 15.29
N TYR A 47 23.19 16.76 15.17
CA TYR A 47 21.86 17.16 15.61
C TYR A 47 20.77 16.66 14.65
N LEU A 48 19.59 16.41 15.20
CA LEU A 48 18.38 16.08 14.48
C LEU A 48 17.38 17.23 14.58
N THR A 49 16.52 17.36 13.57
CA THR A 49 15.42 18.31 13.55
C THR A 49 14.10 17.54 13.59
N SER A 50 13.11 18.06 14.29
CA SER A 50 11.78 17.44 14.33
C SER A 50 11.16 17.44 12.94
N TYR A 51 10.57 16.34 12.50
CA TYR A 51 9.75 16.39 11.28
C TYR A 51 8.35 16.95 11.57
N SER A 52 7.91 16.89 12.84
CA SER A 52 6.70 17.54 13.32
C SER A 52 6.92 19.03 13.63
N HIS A 53 5.84 19.76 13.94
CA HIS A 53 5.88 21.16 14.36
C HIS A 53 6.66 22.07 13.40
N ARG A 54 6.67 21.74 12.10
CA ARG A 54 7.39 22.45 11.03
C ARG A 54 8.91 22.58 11.27
N GLY A 55 9.55 21.60 11.92
CA GLY A 55 11.00 21.63 12.13
C GLY A 55 11.47 22.58 13.23
N ARG A 56 10.60 22.91 14.18
CA ARG A 56 10.88 23.89 15.24
C ARG A 56 11.83 23.38 16.32
N TYR A 57 11.91 22.07 16.52
CA TYR A 57 12.66 21.48 17.62
C TYR A 57 13.90 20.74 17.14
N TYR A 58 14.94 20.80 17.95
CA TYR A 58 16.23 20.18 17.70
C TYR A 58 16.62 19.28 18.86
N THR A 59 17.31 18.19 18.55
CA THR A 59 17.85 17.24 19.52
C THR A 59 19.19 16.71 19.03
N LEU A 60 19.84 15.85 19.81
CA LEU A 60 21.05 15.14 19.41
C LEU A 60 20.71 13.71 19.00
N HIS A 61 21.43 13.18 18.00
CA HIS A 61 21.27 11.79 17.61
C HIS A 61 21.53 10.82 18.78
N GLU A 62 22.48 11.12 19.67
CA GLU A 62 22.80 10.30 20.85
C GLU A 62 21.66 10.19 21.89
N ILE A 63 20.67 11.08 21.85
CA ILE A 63 19.52 11.09 22.77
C ILE A 63 18.31 10.36 22.15
N ALA A 64 18.20 10.37 20.82
CA ALA A 64 17.04 9.86 20.11
C ALA A 64 17.04 8.33 20.06
N HIS A 65 16.18 7.71 20.87
CA HIS A 65 16.00 6.26 20.89
C HIS A 65 14.91 5.87 19.89
N PHE A 66 15.31 5.62 18.65
CA PHE A 66 14.39 5.27 17.58
C PHE A 66 13.77 3.88 17.77
N ASP A 67 12.47 3.78 17.45
CA ASP A 67 11.74 2.52 17.40
C ASP A 67 12.07 1.70 16.14
N GLU A 68 11.40 0.56 15.97
CA GLU A 68 11.56 -0.32 14.79
C GLU A 68 11.25 0.40 13.46
N LYS A 69 10.38 1.41 13.48
CA LYS A 69 10.03 2.22 12.30
C LYS A 69 11.00 3.38 12.09
N GLY A 70 11.95 3.61 13.00
CA GLY A 70 12.91 4.70 12.94
C GLY A 70 12.36 6.03 13.45
N LEU A 71 11.31 6.02 14.27
CA LEU A 71 10.68 7.19 14.85
C LEU A 71 11.03 7.30 16.34
N TRP A 72 11.19 8.53 16.81
CA TRP A 72 11.35 8.84 18.22
C TRP A 72 10.45 10.02 18.56
N SER A 73 9.79 9.99 19.72
CA SER A 73 8.98 11.09 20.20
C SER A 73 9.36 11.51 21.60
N HIS A 74 9.28 12.82 21.86
CA HIS A 74 9.42 13.40 23.18
C HIS A 74 8.49 14.61 23.30
N ALA A 75 7.65 14.64 24.35
CA ALA A 75 6.68 15.72 24.58
C ALA A 75 5.81 16.05 23.34
N ASN A 76 5.27 15.03 22.66
CA ASN A 76 4.50 15.13 21.40
C ASN A 76 5.27 15.69 20.20
N VAL A 77 6.58 15.89 20.32
CA VAL A 77 7.46 16.27 19.20
C VAL A 77 8.07 15.01 18.62
N TRP A 78 7.88 14.83 17.32
CA TRP A 78 8.36 13.67 16.58
C TRP A 78 9.61 13.95 15.75
N PHE A 79 10.53 12.98 15.82
CA PHE A 79 11.81 12.92 15.11
C PHE A 79 11.91 11.60 14.37
N SER A 80 12.71 11.61 13.31
CA SER A 80 12.92 10.46 12.44
C SER A 80 14.40 10.33 12.15
N GLN A 81 14.87 9.09 12.06
CA GLN A 81 16.23 8.79 11.61
C GLN A 81 16.50 9.30 10.17
N PHE A 82 15.44 9.52 9.39
CA PHE A 82 15.51 10.08 8.04
C PHE A 82 15.53 11.62 8.02
N GLY A 83 15.46 12.26 9.20
CA GLY A 83 15.58 13.71 9.41
C GLY A 83 14.32 14.50 9.08
N THR A 84 13.88 14.51 7.81
CA THR A 84 12.76 15.36 7.36
C THR A 84 11.47 14.56 7.15
N LEU A 85 10.31 15.25 7.17
CA LEU A 85 9.03 14.61 6.87
C LEU A 85 9.02 13.99 5.47
N LEU A 86 9.58 14.66 4.47
CA LEU A 86 9.66 14.17 3.10
C LEU A 86 10.47 12.87 3.01
N ALA A 87 11.67 12.85 3.58
CA ALA A 87 12.53 11.66 3.56
C ALA A 87 11.92 10.51 4.37
N THR A 88 11.24 10.83 5.48
CA THR A 88 10.54 9.84 6.31
C THR A 88 9.37 9.23 5.55
N ALA A 89 8.50 10.05 4.97
CA ALA A 89 7.35 9.58 4.19
C ALA A 89 7.77 8.72 2.99
N GLU A 90 8.81 9.13 2.25
CA GLU A 90 9.36 8.33 1.15
C GLU A 90 9.87 6.97 1.64
N SER A 91 10.66 6.95 2.73
CA SER A 91 11.20 5.71 3.30
C SER A 91 10.08 4.76 3.74
N PHE A 92 9.03 5.29 4.38
CA PHE A 92 7.86 4.52 4.78
C PHE A 92 7.15 3.91 3.58
N VAL A 93 6.87 4.71 2.54
CA VAL A 93 6.23 4.22 1.32
C VAL A 93 7.06 3.14 0.64
N ASN A 94 8.38 3.31 0.54
CA ASN A 94 9.25 2.35 -0.13
C ASN A 94 9.45 1.05 0.66
N ARG A 95 9.45 1.11 1.99
CA ARG A 95 9.61 -0.07 2.87
C ARG A 95 8.29 -0.80 3.14
N SER A 96 7.15 -0.17 2.91
CA SER A 96 5.85 -0.79 3.13
C SER A 96 5.64 -1.98 2.18
N PRO A 97 5.20 -3.15 2.69
CA PRO A 97 4.85 -4.28 1.83
C PRO A 97 3.54 -4.08 1.07
N ARG A 98 2.76 -3.01 1.36
CA ARG A 98 1.45 -2.75 0.74
C ARG A 98 1.28 -1.32 0.23
N GLY A 99 2.35 -0.52 0.19
CA GLY A 99 2.25 0.93 0.02
C GLY A 99 1.50 1.59 1.17
N TYR A 100 1.08 2.84 0.99
CA TYR A 100 0.32 3.58 2.00
C TYR A 100 -0.78 4.44 1.37
N PHE A 101 -1.95 4.46 2.00
CA PHE A 101 -2.87 5.59 1.85
C PHE A 101 -2.39 6.78 2.69
N ALA A 102 -2.78 7.99 2.29
CA ALA A 102 -2.41 9.21 3.02
C ALA A 102 -2.83 9.15 4.50
N GLU A 103 -4.05 8.66 4.79
CA GLU A 103 -4.56 8.55 6.16
C GLU A 103 -3.86 7.48 7.00
N GLU A 104 -3.42 6.39 6.38
CA GLU A 104 -2.63 5.36 7.07
C GLU A 104 -1.27 5.94 7.46
N LEU A 105 -0.61 6.63 6.54
CA LEU A 105 0.68 7.23 6.79
C LEU A 105 0.59 8.38 7.82
N ALA A 106 -0.48 9.19 7.78
CA ALA A 106 -0.69 10.26 8.74
C ALA A 106 -0.85 9.73 10.17
N ARG A 107 -1.57 8.61 10.33
CA ARG A 107 -1.71 7.93 11.63
C ARG A 107 -0.38 7.39 12.13
N ASP A 108 0.40 6.77 11.25
CA ASP A 108 1.70 6.19 11.61
C ASP A 108 2.78 7.25 11.89
N LEU A 109 2.75 8.40 11.20
CA LEU A 109 3.71 9.48 11.40
C LEU A 109 3.24 10.54 12.42
N HIS A 110 1.99 10.46 12.88
CA HIS A 110 1.37 11.40 13.82
C HIS A 110 1.35 12.87 13.35
N VAL A 111 1.38 13.10 12.03
CA VAL A 111 1.34 14.43 11.39
C VAL A 111 0.57 14.36 10.07
N ASP A 112 0.08 15.51 9.59
CA ASP A 112 -0.48 15.62 8.24
C ASP A 112 0.62 15.40 7.19
N VAL A 113 0.36 14.52 6.22
CA VAL A 113 1.33 14.07 5.21
C VAL A 113 0.95 14.44 3.78
N GLN A 114 -0.21 15.07 3.57
CA GLN A 114 -0.82 15.31 2.27
C GLN A 114 0.12 16.14 1.38
N ASP A 115 0.64 17.26 1.90
CA ASP A 115 1.56 18.12 1.17
C ASP A 115 2.89 17.42 0.88
N ALA A 116 3.42 16.68 1.85
CA ALA A 116 4.66 15.92 1.70
C ALA A 116 4.51 14.83 0.62
N LEU A 117 3.43 14.07 0.64
CA LEU A 117 3.13 13.04 -0.36
C LEU A 117 2.85 13.64 -1.73
N HIS A 118 2.17 14.79 -1.80
CA HIS A 118 1.94 15.50 -3.05
C HIS A 118 3.27 15.94 -3.66
N GLN A 119 4.15 16.53 -2.86
CA GLN A 119 5.49 16.94 -3.28
C GLN A 119 6.33 15.74 -3.73
N LEU A 120 6.32 14.62 -2.99
CA LEU A 120 7.06 13.41 -3.37
C LEU A 120 6.55 12.84 -4.71
N ALA A 121 5.24 12.88 -4.96
CA ALA A 121 4.68 12.43 -6.23
C ALA A 121 5.07 13.36 -7.39
N GLN A 122 5.02 14.69 -7.19
CA GLN A 122 5.47 15.67 -8.18
C GLN A 122 6.96 15.51 -8.52
N GLN A 123 7.79 15.26 -7.50
CA GLN A 123 9.23 15.04 -7.64
C GLN A 123 9.58 13.66 -8.22
N ARG A 124 8.58 12.81 -8.52
CA ARG A 124 8.79 11.42 -8.95
C ARG A 124 9.74 10.69 -8.01
N ARG A 125 9.44 10.76 -6.71
CA ARG A 125 10.08 9.98 -5.64
C ARG A 125 9.20 8.82 -5.14
N VAL A 126 7.89 8.99 -5.29
CA VAL A 126 6.88 7.93 -5.12
C VAL A 126 5.92 7.95 -6.30
N THR A 127 5.21 6.85 -6.53
CA THR A 127 4.09 6.80 -7.48
C THR A 127 2.78 6.97 -6.73
N ARG A 128 1.81 7.65 -7.36
CA ARG A 128 0.45 7.83 -6.83
C ARG A 128 -0.55 7.23 -7.81
N GLN A 129 -1.49 6.44 -7.30
CA GLN A 129 -2.59 5.87 -8.07
C GLN A 129 -3.87 5.82 -7.24
N ILE A 130 -5.02 5.67 -7.89
CA ILE A 130 -6.29 5.50 -7.20
C ILE A 130 -6.51 4.01 -6.94
N ALA A 131 -6.80 3.64 -5.69
CA ALA A 131 -7.23 2.31 -5.28
C ALA A 131 -8.41 2.46 -4.31
N SER A 132 -9.52 1.78 -4.60
CA SER A 132 -10.72 1.80 -3.74
C SER A 132 -11.23 3.22 -3.40
N GLY A 133 -11.14 4.14 -4.38
CA GLY A 133 -11.56 5.54 -4.23
C GLY A 133 -10.55 6.46 -3.51
N LEU A 134 -9.44 5.93 -3.02
CA LEU A 134 -8.42 6.66 -2.27
C LEU A 134 -7.07 6.72 -3.02
N TYR A 135 -6.23 7.70 -2.69
CA TYR A 135 -4.89 7.81 -3.26
C TYR A 135 -3.90 6.89 -2.54
N LEU A 136 -3.50 5.82 -3.23
CA LEU A 136 -2.45 4.91 -2.81
C LEU A 136 -1.10 5.41 -3.32
N TYR A 137 -0.13 5.49 -2.41
CA TYR A 137 1.25 5.84 -2.69
C TYR A 137 2.12 4.58 -2.62
N THR A 138 2.92 4.37 -3.67
CA THR A 138 3.77 3.19 -3.84
C THR A 138 5.19 3.58 -4.20
N ALA A 139 6.11 2.63 -4.11
CA ALA A 139 7.45 2.77 -4.66
C ALA A 139 7.40 3.04 -6.18
N ILE A 140 8.49 3.62 -6.70
CA ILE A 140 8.70 3.83 -8.15
C ILE A 140 9.28 2.58 -8.80
N ASP A 141 10.12 1.86 -8.05
CA ASP A 141 10.65 0.58 -8.51
C ASP A 141 9.49 -0.37 -8.84
N ARG A 142 9.45 -0.85 -10.08
CA ARG A 142 8.34 -1.67 -10.59
C ARG A 142 8.20 -2.99 -9.83
N THR A 143 9.30 -3.58 -9.38
CA THR A 143 9.29 -4.85 -8.65
C THR A 143 8.67 -4.66 -7.27
N ILE A 144 9.11 -3.62 -6.56
CA ILE A 144 8.57 -3.27 -5.24
C ILE A 144 7.10 -2.87 -5.38
N GLN A 145 6.78 -2.02 -6.35
CA GLN A 145 5.42 -1.57 -6.63
C GLN A 145 4.49 -2.76 -6.89
N GLN A 146 4.87 -3.71 -7.74
CA GLN A 146 4.05 -4.88 -8.02
C GLN A 146 3.78 -5.71 -6.75
N GLY A 147 4.81 -5.93 -5.92
CA GLY A 147 4.66 -6.60 -4.62
C GLY A 147 3.70 -5.86 -3.68
N GLN A 148 3.79 -4.54 -3.63
CA GLN A 148 2.90 -3.68 -2.86
C GLN A 148 1.44 -3.82 -3.29
N LEU A 149 1.18 -3.73 -4.59
CA LEU A 149 -0.17 -3.83 -5.14
C LEU A 149 -0.78 -5.23 -4.97
N LEU A 150 0.01 -6.29 -5.14
CA LEU A 150 -0.45 -7.66 -4.92
C LEU A 150 -0.81 -7.90 -3.46
N THR A 151 0.04 -7.46 -2.54
CA THR A 151 -0.22 -7.58 -1.09
C THR A 151 -1.44 -6.76 -0.70
N ARG A 152 -1.58 -5.53 -1.24
CA ARG A 152 -2.75 -4.68 -1.01
C ARG A 152 -4.03 -5.36 -1.43
N ARG A 153 -4.10 -5.93 -2.65
CA ARG A 153 -5.28 -6.65 -3.15
C ARG A 153 -5.63 -7.90 -2.32
N LYS A 154 -4.63 -8.58 -1.74
CA LYS A 154 -4.88 -9.71 -0.83
C LYS A 154 -5.50 -9.27 0.49
N VAL A 155 -5.10 -8.11 1.00
CA VAL A 155 -5.63 -7.54 2.26
C VAL A 155 -6.98 -6.86 2.03
N GLU A 156 -7.15 -6.15 0.91
CA GLU A 156 -8.41 -5.56 0.42
C GLU A 156 -9.29 -6.59 -0.29
N ALA A 157 -9.22 -7.87 0.09
CA ALA A 157 -10.06 -8.92 -0.48
C ALA A 157 -11.50 -8.41 -0.55
N VAL A 158 -12.05 -8.39 -1.78
CA VAL A 158 -13.39 -7.88 -2.09
C VAL A 158 -14.35 -8.41 -1.02
N PRO A 159 -15.13 -7.55 -0.33
CA PRO A 159 -16.20 -8.04 0.51
C PRO A 159 -17.05 -8.92 -0.38
N THR A 160 -16.96 -10.23 -0.16
CA THR A 160 -17.76 -11.20 -0.89
C THR A 160 -19.14 -10.98 -0.28
N VAL A 161 -19.92 -10.07 -0.87
CA VAL A 161 -21.22 -9.70 -0.35
C VAL A 161 -22.06 -10.96 -0.37
N GLY A 162 -22.15 -11.63 0.79
CA GLY A 162 -23.06 -12.74 1.01
C GLY A 162 -24.49 -12.26 1.24
N ASP A 163 -24.67 -10.96 1.45
CA ASP A 163 -25.94 -10.35 1.80
C ASP A 163 -26.46 -9.45 0.66
N ALA A 164 -27.34 -10.01 -0.16
CA ALA A 164 -27.98 -9.31 -1.27
C ALA A 164 -28.83 -8.10 -0.84
N SER A 165 -29.14 -7.95 0.46
CA SER A 165 -29.93 -6.84 1.00
C SER A 165 -29.20 -5.50 1.01
N VAL A 166 -27.87 -5.49 0.83
CA VAL A 166 -27.03 -4.28 0.77
C VAL A 166 -26.98 -3.67 -0.64
N LEU A 167 -27.53 -4.35 -1.65
CA LEU A 167 -27.50 -3.88 -3.03
C LEU A 167 -28.60 -2.84 -3.28
N GLU A 168 -28.25 -1.70 -3.90
CA GLU A 168 -29.21 -0.68 -4.35
C GLU A 168 -30.10 -1.16 -5.53
N VAL A 169 -29.87 -2.37 -6.04
CA VAL A 169 -30.52 -2.96 -7.22
C VAL A 169 -31.51 -4.03 -6.79
N SER A 170 -32.68 -4.09 -7.43
CA SER A 170 -33.67 -5.11 -7.12
C SER A 170 -33.18 -6.52 -7.45
N ALA A 171 -33.71 -7.54 -6.75
CA ALA A 171 -33.33 -8.93 -7.00
C ALA A 171 -33.66 -9.41 -8.43
N GLU A 172 -34.68 -8.83 -9.07
CA GLU A 172 -35.08 -9.14 -10.44
C GLU A 172 -34.12 -8.54 -11.46
N GLU A 173 -33.75 -7.27 -11.29
CA GLU A 173 -32.75 -6.60 -12.14
C GLU A 173 -31.37 -7.25 -12.03
N LEU A 174 -31.00 -7.70 -10.82
CA LEU A 174 -29.77 -8.45 -10.61
C LEU A 174 -29.79 -9.79 -11.36
N LYS A 175 -30.88 -10.56 -11.24
CA LYS A 175 -31.04 -11.82 -11.99
C LYS A 175 -30.98 -11.60 -13.49
N ALA A 176 -31.68 -10.59 -14.00
CA ALA A 176 -31.66 -10.26 -15.43
C ALA A 176 -30.25 -9.86 -15.91
N SER A 177 -29.53 -9.06 -15.11
CA SER A 177 -28.16 -8.65 -15.41
C SER A 177 -27.19 -9.84 -15.41
N ILE A 178 -27.36 -10.79 -14.49
CA ILE A 178 -26.58 -12.03 -14.45
C ILE A 178 -26.84 -12.87 -15.70
N LEU A 179 -28.10 -13.08 -16.09
CA LEU A 179 -28.45 -13.84 -17.30
C LEU A 179 -27.92 -13.17 -18.58
N LEU A 180 -28.03 -11.84 -18.67
CA LEU A 180 -27.48 -11.07 -19.78
C LEU A 180 -25.95 -11.24 -19.87
N PHE A 181 -25.24 -11.02 -18.76
CA PHE A 181 -23.79 -11.22 -18.71
C PHE A 181 -23.40 -12.65 -19.08
N TYR A 182 -24.07 -13.64 -18.49
CA TYR A 182 -23.83 -15.06 -18.74
C TYR A 182 -23.99 -15.43 -20.22
N SER A 183 -24.93 -14.79 -20.93
CA SER A 183 -25.13 -15.01 -22.37
C SER A 183 -23.92 -14.59 -23.22
N LEU A 184 -23.13 -13.59 -22.77
CA LEU A 184 -21.95 -13.07 -23.45
C LEU A 184 -20.72 -13.97 -23.30
N LEU A 185 -20.75 -14.91 -22.34
CA LEU A 185 -19.63 -15.76 -22.00
C LEU A 185 -19.50 -16.94 -22.96
N ASP A 186 -18.26 -17.36 -23.20
CA ASP A 186 -17.95 -18.63 -23.87
C ASP A 186 -18.20 -19.85 -22.95
N GLU A 187 -18.12 -21.06 -23.51
CA GLU A 187 -18.38 -22.32 -22.80
C GLU A 187 -17.48 -22.52 -21.56
N GLN A 188 -16.20 -22.12 -21.64
CA GLN A 188 -15.29 -22.24 -20.50
C GLN A 188 -15.63 -21.19 -19.45
N GLN A 189 -15.87 -19.95 -19.87
CA GLN A 189 -16.21 -18.83 -19.00
C GLN A 189 -17.54 -19.07 -18.27
N ARG A 190 -18.57 -19.57 -18.96
CA ARG A 190 -19.87 -19.95 -18.37
C ARG A 190 -19.71 -20.97 -17.25
N ARG A 191 -18.95 -22.02 -17.53
CA ARG A 191 -18.66 -23.08 -16.55
C ARG A 191 -17.90 -22.57 -15.34
N LEU A 192 -16.89 -21.71 -15.54
CA LEU A 192 -16.13 -21.11 -14.44
C LEU A 192 -16.97 -20.11 -13.65
N TYR A 193 -17.75 -19.27 -14.32
CA TYR A 193 -18.68 -18.34 -13.68
C TYR A 193 -19.68 -19.08 -12.80
N ALA A 194 -20.28 -20.16 -13.32
CA ALA A 194 -21.18 -20.99 -12.53
C ALA A 194 -20.46 -21.60 -11.31
N GLY A 195 -19.25 -22.12 -11.50
CA GLY A 195 -18.43 -22.62 -10.40
C GLY A 195 -18.12 -21.58 -9.32
N LEU A 196 -17.88 -20.33 -9.72
CA LEU A 196 -17.58 -19.21 -8.83
C LEU A 196 -18.82 -18.82 -8.00
N GLU A 197 -19.97 -18.62 -8.64
CA GLU A 197 -21.20 -18.25 -7.94
C GLU A 197 -21.67 -19.39 -7.01
N SER A 198 -21.45 -20.67 -7.39
CA SER A 198 -21.72 -21.79 -6.48
C SER A 198 -20.87 -21.74 -5.19
N LEU A 199 -19.62 -21.23 -5.22
CA LEU A 199 -18.79 -21.12 -4.02
C LEU A 199 -19.40 -20.15 -3.01
N LYS A 200 -20.05 -19.09 -3.48
CA LYS A 200 -20.71 -18.09 -2.62
C LYS A 200 -21.97 -18.64 -1.94
N LEU A 201 -22.70 -19.53 -2.63
CA LEU A 201 -23.97 -20.10 -2.15
C LEU A 201 -23.81 -21.27 -1.16
N GLY A 202 -22.61 -21.85 -1.04
CA GLY A 202 -22.34 -22.94 -0.09
C GLY A 202 -23.04 -24.27 -0.46
N ARG A 203 -23.55 -25.01 0.55
CA ARG A 203 -24.14 -26.35 0.33
C ARG A 203 -25.40 -26.24 -0.55
N GLY A 204 -25.43 -27.02 -1.63
CA GLY A 204 -26.53 -27.00 -2.60
C GLY A 204 -26.38 -25.97 -3.72
N GLY A 205 -25.37 -25.09 -3.64
CA GLY A 205 -25.14 -24.03 -4.62
C GLY A 205 -24.97 -24.54 -6.06
N ASP A 206 -24.36 -25.72 -6.26
CA ASP A 206 -24.23 -26.29 -7.61
C ASP A 206 -25.60 -26.55 -8.26
N ARG A 207 -26.55 -27.09 -7.48
CA ARG A 207 -27.87 -27.47 -7.97
C ARG A 207 -28.74 -26.24 -8.19
N SER A 208 -28.78 -25.33 -7.21
CA SER A 208 -29.52 -24.08 -7.33
C SER A 208 -29.06 -23.24 -8.53
N LEU A 209 -27.75 -23.22 -8.79
CA LEU A 209 -27.22 -22.45 -9.90
C LEU A 209 -27.36 -23.15 -11.26
N ALA A 210 -27.27 -24.49 -11.27
CA ALA A 210 -27.59 -25.29 -12.45
C ALA A 210 -29.04 -25.05 -12.90
N ASP A 211 -29.99 -25.05 -11.97
CA ASP A 211 -31.40 -24.76 -12.25
C ASP A 211 -31.60 -23.31 -12.74
N PHE A 212 -30.84 -22.35 -12.21
CA PHE A 212 -30.94 -20.93 -12.59
C PHE A 212 -30.32 -20.59 -13.95
N LEU A 213 -29.20 -21.23 -14.30
CA LEU A 213 -28.43 -20.96 -15.54
C LEU A 213 -28.70 -21.97 -16.66
N ASP A 214 -29.65 -22.90 -16.46
CA ASP A 214 -29.96 -24.01 -17.36
C ASP A 214 -28.71 -24.84 -17.73
N LEU A 215 -28.03 -25.33 -16.70
CA LEU A 215 -26.79 -26.11 -16.81
C LEU A 215 -26.92 -27.49 -16.16
N ASP A 216 -26.05 -28.41 -16.55
CA ASP A 216 -25.84 -29.66 -15.79
C ASP A 216 -25.11 -29.36 -14.45
N PRO A 217 -25.61 -29.85 -13.30
CA PRO A 217 -24.95 -29.67 -12.00
C PRO A 217 -23.48 -30.13 -11.95
N HIS A 218 -23.11 -31.16 -12.71
CA HIS A 218 -21.72 -31.62 -12.81
C HIS A 218 -20.84 -30.60 -13.54
N THR A 219 -21.39 -29.83 -14.48
CA THR A 219 -20.67 -28.75 -15.16
C THR A 219 -20.31 -27.64 -14.16
N VAL A 220 -21.25 -27.26 -13.30
CA VAL A 220 -21.03 -26.28 -12.23
C VAL A 220 -19.97 -26.79 -11.24
N ALA A 221 -20.12 -28.03 -10.76
CA ALA A 221 -19.17 -28.65 -9.83
C ALA A 221 -17.76 -28.75 -10.43
N ARG A 222 -17.64 -29.07 -11.72
CA ARG A 222 -16.35 -29.12 -12.43
C ARG A 222 -15.71 -27.74 -12.54
N GLY A 223 -16.50 -26.69 -12.83
CA GLY A 223 -16.01 -25.31 -12.84
C GLY A 223 -15.49 -24.90 -11.46
N ARG A 224 -16.23 -25.22 -10.40
CA ARG A 224 -15.84 -24.96 -9.01
C ARG A 224 -14.53 -25.67 -8.64
N GLN A 225 -14.41 -26.95 -8.97
CA GLN A 225 -13.18 -27.72 -8.70
C GLN A 225 -11.97 -27.13 -9.41
N GLN A 226 -12.12 -26.68 -10.66
CA GLN A 226 -11.03 -26.02 -11.38
C GLN A 226 -10.60 -24.71 -10.74
N LEU A 227 -11.54 -23.90 -10.27
CA LEU A 227 -11.22 -22.66 -9.55
C LEU A 227 -10.48 -22.94 -8.24
N LEU A 228 -10.95 -23.92 -7.46
CA LEU A 228 -10.31 -24.31 -6.19
C LEU A 228 -8.92 -24.92 -6.41
N ALA A 229 -8.75 -25.72 -7.46
CA ALA A 229 -7.49 -26.34 -7.83
C ALA A 229 -6.54 -25.40 -8.60
N GLN A 230 -7.00 -24.19 -8.96
CA GLN A 230 -6.27 -23.25 -9.82
C GLN A 230 -5.87 -23.84 -11.19
N ASP A 231 -6.61 -24.83 -11.70
CA ASP A 231 -6.40 -25.50 -13.00
C ASP A 231 -7.27 -24.84 -14.09
N VAL A 232 -6.90 -23.61 -14.47
CA VAL A 232 -7.60 -22.82 -15.50
C VAL A 232 -6.61 -22.37 -16.57
N GLU A 233 -6.82 -22.83 -17.80
CA GLU A 233 -6.08 -22.38 -18.99
C GLU A 233 -6.59 -21.01 -19.43
N VAL A 234 -5.72 -19.99 -19.41
CA VAL A 234 -6.07 -18.58 -19.67
C VAL A 234 -6.05 -18.23 -21.17
N ASP A 235 -5.22 -18.93 -21.95
CA ASP A 235 -4.97 -18.58 -23.36
C ASP A 235 -5.83 -19.34 -24.37
N ARG A 236 -6.61 -20.35 -23.95
CA ARG A 236 -7.40 -21.20 -24.87
C ARG A 236 -8.69 -21.74 -24.24
N ALA A 237 -9.82 -21.55 -24.94
CA ALA A 237 -11.14 -22.09 -24.58
C ALA A 237 -11.21 -23.64 -24.55
N ARG A 238 -10.24 -24.35 -25.15
CA ARG A 238 -10.18 -25.82 -25.21
C ARG A 238 -8.74 -26.30 -25.03
N LYS A 239 -8.53 -27.37 -24.24
CA LYS A 239 -7.27 -28.14 -24.23
C LYS A 239 -7.02 -28.73 -25.62
N THR A 240 -5.74 -28.87 -26.00
CA THR A 240 -5.34 -29.47 -27.28
C THR A 240 -5.98 -30.86 -27.42
N GLY A 241 -6.97 -30.99 -28.30
CA GLY A 241 -7.68 -32.25 -28.49
C GLY A 241 -6.76 -33.31 -29.08
N GLY A 242 -6.84 -34.54 -28.54
CA GLY A 242 -6.23 -35.74 -29.10
C GLY A 242 -6.91 -36.16 -30.41
N GLY A 243 -6.88 -35.30 -31.43
CA GLY A 243 -7.38 -35.64 -32.76
C GLY A 243 -6.66 -36.86 -33.31
N ARG A 244 -7.40 -37.80 -33.91
CA ARG A 244 -6.84 -38.98 -34.59
C ARG A 244 -5.74 -38.53 -35.54
N ARG A 245 -4.55 -39.14 -35.41
CA ARG A 245 -3.42 -38.94 -36.35
C ARG A 245 -3.95 -39.12 -37.78
N ARG A 246 -3.63 -38.17 -38.68
CA ARG A 246 -3.95 -38.27 -40.10
C ARG A 246 -3.37 -39.58 -40.65
N VAL A 247 -4.24 -40.40 -41.25
CA VAL A 247 -3.81 -41.59 -42.00
C VAL A 247 -3.06 -41.07 -43.23
N GLU A 248 -1.77 -41.37 -43.32
CA GLU A 248 -0.99 -41.10 -44.53
C GLU A 248 -1.57 -41.92 -45.70
N LYS A 249 -1.96 -41.24 -46.77
CA LYS A 249 -2.33 -41.91 -48.02
C LYS A 249 -1.06 -42.46 -48.67
N LYS A 250 -0.88 -43.78 -48.67
CA LYS A 250 0.14 -44.45 -49.48
C LYS A 250 -0.15 -44.18 -50.95
N ARG A 251 0.84 -43.65 -51.67
CA ARG A 251 0.78 -43.52 -53.14
C ARG A 251 1.02 -44.91 -53.77
N PRO A 252 0.24 -45.31 -54.79
CA PRO A 252 0.50 -46.55 -55.51
C PRO A 252 1.83 -46.46 -56.28
N LYS A 253 2.47 -47.62 -56.46
CA LYS A 253 3.69 -47.79 -57.28
C LYS A 253 3.42 -47.55 -58.74
#